data_AF-A0A8H3DZG2-F1
#
_entry.id   AF-A0A8H3DZG2-F1
#
_cell.length_a   1.000
_cell.length_b   1.000
_cell.length_c   1.000
_cell.angle_alpha   90.00
_cell.angle_beta   90.00
_cell.angle_gamma   90.00
#
_symmetry.space_group_name_H-M   'P 1'
#
loop_
_entity.id
_entity.type
_entity.pdbx_description
1 polymer ?
#
loop_
_entity_poly.entity_id
_entity_poly.type
_entity_poly.pdbx_seq_one_letter_code
_entity_poly.pdbx_strand_id
1 'polypeptide(L)'
;MPTQNLVIPATTTPAIDQAATQTFSIIYLRLIYNEYLQRGTSRDNVDTQLINQVKSLGKSGALISDETVSPWNSGGPIAGGTAPKDTDGDGIPDDWEIANGLNPNVNDAMQDKNGDGYANIENYINSLV
;
A
#
# COMPACT_ATOMS: atom_id res chain seq x y z
N MET A 1 -27.88 -63.68 -32.04
CA MET A 1 -28.09 -62.54 -31.12
C MET A 1 -27.35 -61.34 -31.69
N PRO A 2 -28.01 -60.28 -32.16
CA PRO A 2 -27.31 -59.07 -32.60
C PRO A 2 -26.85 -58.28 -31.36
N THR A 3 -25.57 -57.98 -31.28
CA THR A 3 -25.01 -57.02 -30.32
C THR A 3 -25.43 -55.61 -30.73
N GLN A 4 -26.26 -54.95 -29.92
CA GLN A 4 -26.54 -53.52 -30.10
C GLN A 4 -25.34 -52.70 -29.62
N ASN A 5 -24.73 -51.94 -30.53
CA ASN A 5 -23.79 -50.88 -30.16
C ASN A 5 -24.60 -49.71 -29.57
N LEU A 6 -24.45 -49.47 -28.26
CA LEU A 6 -25.02 -48.31 -27.60
C LEU A 6 -24.14 -47.09 -27.93
N VAL A 7 -24.57 -46.27 -28.89
CA VAL A 7 -23.92 -44.99 -29.18
C VAL A 7 -24.29 -44.00 -28.07
N ILE A 8 -23.34 -43.66 -27.21
CA ILE A 8 -23.51 -42.63 -26.18
C ILE A 8 -23.47 -41.25 -26.89
N PRO A 9 -24.52 -40.42 -26.83
CA PRO A 9 -24.48 -39.09 -27.41
C PRO A 9 -23.46 -38.23 -26.68
N ALA A 10 -22.59 -37.55 -27.43
CA ALA A 10 -21.62 -36.61 -26.88
C ALA A 10 -22.37 -35.54 -26.08
N THR A 11 -22.14 -35.49 -24.78
CA THR A 11 -22.57 -34.37 -23.94
C THR A 11 -21.80 -33.15 -24.42
N THR A 12 -22.47 -32.24 -25.12
CA THR A 12 -21.92 -30.91 -25.39
C THR A 12 -21.75 -30.22 -24.05
N THR A 13 -20.51 -30.14 -23.56
CA THR A 13 -20.16 -29.27 -22.44
C THR A 13 -20.66 -27.86 -22.78
N PRO A 14 -21.49 -27.22 -21.95
CA PRO A 14 -21.92 -25.86 -22.23
C PRO A 14 -20.67 -25.00 -22.35
N ALA A 15 -20.52 -24.30 -23.47
CA ALA A 15 -19.46 -23.32 -23.66
C ALA A 15 -19.56 -22.33 -22.50
N ILE A 16 -18.55 -22.32 -21.63
CA ILE A 16 -18.49 -21.35 -20.56
C ILE A 16 -18.40 -19.98 -21.23
N ASP A 17 -19.46 -19.19 -21.10
CA ASP A 17 -19.55 -17.86 -21.67
C ASP A 17 -18.47 -17.00 -21.02
N GLN A 18 -17.35 -16.84 -21.72
CA GLN A 18 -16.22 -16.04 -21.26
C GLN A 18 -16.62 -14.59 -20.98
N ALA A 19 -17.70 -14.07 -21.58
CA ALA A 19 -18.20 -12.74 -21.31
C ALA A 19 -18.83 -12.64 -19.91
N ALA A 20 -19.57 -13.67 -19.47
CA ALA A 20 -20.17 -13.73 -18.14
C ALA A 20 -19.11 -13.84 -17.03
N THR A 21 -18.07 -14.65 -17.25
CA THR A 21 -16.95 -14.81 -16.30
C THR A 21 -16.09 -13.55 -16.21
N GLN A 22 -15.83 -12.88 -17.34
CA GLN A 22 -15.13 -11.59 -17.35
C GLN A 22 -15.93 -10.52 -16.62
N THR A 23 -17.25 -10.47 -16.80
CA THR A 23 -18.10 -9.46 -16.13
C THR A 23 -18.12 -9.65 -14.61
N PHE A 24 -18.22 -10.89 -14.12
CA PHE A 24 -18.14 -11.18 -12.68
C PHE A 24 -16.76 -10.82 -12.09
N SER A 25 -15.68 -11.17 -12.81
CA SER A 25 -14.31 -10.84 -12.39
C SER A 25 -14.06 -9.33 -12.39
N ILE A 26 -14.52 -8.60 -13.41
CA ILE A 26 -14.40 -7.13 -13.51
C ILE A 26 -15.20 -6.44 -12.40
N ILE A 27 -16.41 -6.89 -12.08
CA ILE A 27 -17.23 -6.32 -11.01
C ILE A 27 -16.58 -6.57 -9.64
N TYR A 28 -16.08 -7.78 -9.39
CA TYR A 28 -15.41 -8.12 -8.13
C TYR A 28 -14.12 -7.31 -7.94
N LEU A 29 -13.32 -7.17 -8.99
CA LEU A 29 -12.12 -6.33 -8.99
C LEU A 29 -12.43 -4.84 -8.80
N ARG A 30 -13.55 -4.35 -9.35
CA ARG A 30 -14.00 -2.95 -9.17
C ARG A 30 -14.50 -2.66 -7.76
N LEU A 31 -15.16 -3.63 -7.12
CA LEU A 31 -15.58 -3.52 -5.73
C LEU A 31 -14.38 -3.51 -4.78
N ILE A 32 -13.44 -4.44 -4.96
CA ILE A 32 -12.17 -4.47 -4.21
C ILE A 32 -11.39 -3.17 -4.43
N TYR A 33 -11.30 -2.68 -5.67
CA TYR A 33 -10.60 -1.43 -5.98
C TYR A 33 -11.18 -0.23 -5.23
N ASN A 34 -12.51 -0.10 -5.19
CA ASN A 34 -13.18 1.03 -4.55
C ASN A 34 -13.16 0.94 -3.01
N GLU A 35 -13.15 -0.26 -2.44
CA GLU A 35 -13.12 -0.47 -0.99
C GLU A 35 -11.70 -0.33 -0.41
N TYR A 36 -10.67 -0.75 -1.16
CA TYR A 36 -9.25 -0.61 -0.78
C TYR A 36 -8.66 0.79 -1.03
N LEU A 37 -9.36 1.67 -1.77
CA LEU A 37 -8.89 3.03 -2.07
C LEU A 37 -9.04 4.03 -0.92
N GLN A 38 -9.78 3.69 0.14
CA GLN A 38 -9.98 4.61 1.27
C GLN A 38 -8.99 4.42 2.44
N ARG A 39 -8.07 3.45 2.36
CA ARG A 39 -7.23 3.05 3.52
C ARG A 39 -5.72 3.24 3.39
N GLY A 40 -5.21 3.88 2.33
CA GLY A 40 -3.76 4.14 2.21
C GLY A 40 -3.45 5.41 1.43
N THR A 41 -2.94 6.43 2.13
CA THR A 41 -2.65 7.78 1.61
C THR A 41 -1.45 7.86 0.66
N SER A 42 -0.84 6.74 0.26
CA SER A 42 0.16 6.68 -0.82
C SER A 42 0.23 5.28 -1.41
N ARG A 43 0.22 5.19 -2.75
CA ARG A 43 0.46 3.95 -3.51
C ARG A 43 1.93 3.87 -3.84
N ASP A 44 2.53 2.70 -3.64
CA ASP A 44 3.91 2.47 -4.04
C ASP A 44 4.00 1.98 -5.52
N ASN A 45 5.21 1.69 -5.98
CA ASN A 45 5.41 1.22 -7.35
C ASN A 45 4.84 -0.20 -7.56
N VAL A 46 4.81 -1.03 -6.51
CA VAL A 46 4.31 -2.41 -6.51
C VAL A 46 2.79 -2.42 -6.65
N ASP A 47 2.10 -1.62 -5.84
CA ASP A 47 0.66 -1.38 -5.88
C ASP A 47 0.22 -0.94 -7.28
N THR A 48 0.94 0.03 -7.84
CA THR A 48 0.62 0.58 -9.17
C THR A 48 0.72 -0.50 -10.25
N GLN A 49 1.71 -1.37 -10.16
CA GLN A 49 1.90 -2.45 -11.12
C GLN A 49 0.89 -3.57 -10.97
N LEU A 50 0.53 -3.96 -9.74
CA LEU A 50 -0.57 -4.90 -9.47
C LEU A 50 -1.88 -4.36 -10.04
N ILE A 51 -2.18 -3.08 -9.82
CA ILE A 51 -3.37 -2.43 -10.36
C ILE A 51 -3.36 -2.45 -11.89
N ASN A 52 -2.23 -2.19 -12.53
CA ASN A 52 -2.13 -2.22 -14.00
C ASN A 52 -2.31 -3.64 -14.55
N GLN A 53 -1.78 -4.67 -13.90
CA GLN A 53 -2.00 -6.06 -14.28
C GLN A 53 -3.47 -6.46 -14.11
N VAL A 54 -4.09 -6.10 -12.98
CA VAL A 54 -5.53 -6.30 -12.73
C VAL A 54 -6.39 -5.58 -13.78
N LYS A 55 -6.05 -4.33 -14.13
CA LYS A 55 -6.73 -3.56 -15.18
C LYS A 55 -6.53 -4.13 -16.59
N SER A 56 -5.45 -4.89 -16.81
CA SER A 56 -5.20 -5.54 -18.10
C SER A 56 -6.14 -6.70 -18.38
N LEU A 57 -6.92 -7.15 -17.37
CA LEU A 57 -7.85 -8.27 -17.45
C LEU A 57 -7.19 -9.55 -18.02
N GLY A 58 -5.95 -9.81 -17.60
CA GLY A 58 -5.20 -10.99 -18.01
C GLY A 58 -4.39 -10.84 -19.30
N LYS A 59 -4.35 -9.65 -19.92
CA LYS A 59 -3.39 -9.37 -21.02
C LYS A 59 -1.96 -9.14 -20.51
N SER A 60 -1.83 -8.80 -19.23
CA SER A 60 -0.57 -8.60 -18.53
C SER A 60 -0.69 -9.23 -17.14
N GLY A 61 0.21 -10.17 -16.84
CA GLY A 61 0.26 -10.88 -15.57
C GLY A 61 1.38 -11.91 -15.61
N ALA A 62 2.07 -12.09 -14.48
CA ALA A 62 3.11 -13.09 -14.32
C ALA A 62 2.98 -13.73 -12.94
N LEU A 63 3.37 -15.00 -12.83
CA LEU A 63 3.57 -15.61 -11.52
C LEU A 63 4.77 -14.92 -10.87
N ILE A 64 4.61 -14.43 -9.65
CA ILE A 64 5.72 -13.91 -8.85
C ILE A 64 6.51 -15.13 -8.38
N SER A 65 7.57 -15.47 -9.11
CA SER A 65 8.45 -16.60 -8.79
C SER A 65 9.54 -16.23 -7.78
N ASP A 66 9.78 -14.93 -7.62
CA ASP A 66 10.81 -14.38 -6.76
C ASP A 66 10.37 -12.97 -6.33
N GLU A 67 10.35 -12.70 -5.04
CA GLU A 67 9.93 -11.43 -4.44
C GLU A 67 11.06 -10.38 -4.51
N THR A 68 12.28 -10.83 -4.78
CA THR A 68 13.50 -10.01 -4.81
C THR A 68 13.82 -9.44 -6.19
N VAL A 69 12.98 -9.72 -7.20
CA VAL A 69 13.12 -9.16 -8.55
C VAL A 69 12.33 -7.87 -8.71
N SER A 70 12.89 -6.91 -9.45
CA SER A 70 12.18 -5.69 -9.83
C SER A 70 10.95 -6.06 -10.66
N PRO A 71 9.77 -5.51 -10.34
CA PRO A 71 9.51 -4.33 -9.50
C PRO A 71 9.09 -4.64 -8.06
N TRP A 72 8.97 -5.91 -7.69
CA TRP A 72 8.50 -6.41 -6.39
C TRP A 72 9.50 -6.15 -5.26
N ASN A 73 10.77 -5.97 -5.61
CA ASN A 73 11.88 -5.85 -4.68
C ASN A 73 12.14 -4.47 -4.09
N SER A 74 11.32 -3.49 -4.44
CA SER A 74 11.68 -2.09 -4.23
C SER A 74 10.75 -1.33 -3.28
N GLY A 75 9.62 -1.91 -2.83
CA GLY A 75 8.65 -1.26 -1.91
C GLY A 75 8.18 0.14 -2.32
N GLY A 76 8.45 0.52 -3.58
CA GLY A 76 8.40 1.84 -4.17
C GLY A 76 9.13 2.95 -3.40
N PRO A 77 9.24 4.13 -4.03
CA PRO A 77 9.45 5.33 -3.25
C PRO A 77 8.21 5.52 -2.38
N ILE A 78 8.36 5.35 -1.06
CA ILE A 78 7.40 5.92 -0.12
C ILE A 78 7.47 7.43 -0.39
N ALA A 79 6.35 8.04 -0.77
CA ALA A 79 6.31 9.48 -0.96
C ALA A 79 6.68 10.12 0.38
N GLY A 80 7.93 10.58 0.51
CA GLY A 80 8.40 11.22 1.71
C GLY A 80 7.50 12.40 1.98
N GLY A 81 6.90 12.44 3.19
CA GLY A 81 6.27 13.66 3.65
C GLY A 81 7.29 14.79 3.63
N THR A 82 6.81 16.02 3.46
CA THR A 82 7.67 17.19 3.70
C THR A 82 8.10 17.15 5.15
N ALA A 83 9.40 16.98 5.40
CA ALA A 83 9.94 17.08 6.74
C ALA A 83 9.58 18.46 7.30
N PRO A 84 9.02 18.55 8.52
CA PRO A 84 8.72 19.83 9.13
C PRO A 84 10.03 20.60 9.36
N LYS A 85 9.94 21.93 9.40
CA LYS A 85 11.11 22.79 9.56
C LYS A 85 11.71 22.62 10.95
N ASP A 86 13.02 22.43 11.00
CA ASP A 86 13.85 22.34 12.21
C ASP A 86 15.03 23.32 11.96
N THR A 87 15.04 24.43 12.69
CA THR A 87 15.92 25.57 12.41
C THR A 87 17.31 25.42 13.01
N ASP A 88 17.45 24.76 14.15
CA ASP A 88 18.74 24.54 14.82
C ASP A 88 19.29 23.11 14.63
N GLY A 89 18.52 22.24 13.99
CA GLY A 89 18.93 20.90 13.57
C GLY A 89 19.04 19.92 14.73
N ASP A 90 18.28 20.13 15.81
CA ASP A 90 18.32 19.28 16.99
C ASP A 90 17.38 18.05 16.93
N GLY A 91 16.55 17.98 15.88
CA GLY A 91 15.62 16.89 15.62
C GLY A 91 14.18 17.17 16.07
N ILE A 92 13.90 18.35 16.64
CA ILE A 92 12.57 18.79 17.01
C ILE A 92 12.07 19.84 15.99
N PRO A 93 10.82 19.75 15.51
CA PRO A 93 10.27 20.77 14.62
C PRO A 93 9.97 22.10 15.32
N ASP A 94 10.27 23.22 14.64
CA ASP A 94 10.02 24.60 15.10
C ASP A 94 8.59 24.79 15.65
N ASP A 95 7.59 24.26 14.96
CA ASP A 95 6.18 24.40 15.31
C ASP A 95 5.86 23.71 16.66
N TRP A 96 6.48 22.55 16.91
CA TRP A 96 6.33 21.82 18.16
C TRP A 96 7.05 22.54 19.29
N GLU A 97 8.25 23.05 19.04
CA GLU A 97 9.02 23.83 20.01
C GLU A 97 8.25 25.07 20.46
N ILE A 98 7.70 25.84 19.52
CA ILE A 98 6.89 27.04 19.82
C ILE A 98 5.65 26.65 20.65
N ALA A 99 4.98 25.57 20.30
CA ALA A 99 3.80 25.10 21.02
C ALA A 99 4.12 24.65 22.46
N ASN A 100 5.33 24.14 22.72
CA ASN A 100 5.79 23.67 24.02
C ASN A 100 6.68 24.69 24.76
N GLY A 101 6.83 25.90 24.21
CA GLY A 101 7.55 27.02 24.80
C GLY A 101 9.08 26.90 24.76
N LEU A 102 9.63 26.04 23.90
CA LEU A 102 11.05 25.91 23.57
C LEU A 102 11.47 27.03 22.59
N ASN A 103 12.76 27.09 22.26
CA ASN A 103 13.30 28.09 21.35
C ASN A 103 13.85 27.41 20.08
N PRO A 104 13.21 27.61 18.91
CA PRO A 104 13.63 26.98 17.64
C PRO A 104 15.02 27.32 17.12
N ASN A 105 15.78 28.18 17.79
CA ASN A 105 17.10 28.61 17.35
C ASN A 105 18.20 28.09 18.28
N VAL A 106 17.87 27.21 19.22
CA VAL A 106 18.75 26.73 20.27
C VAL A 106 18.57 25.24 20.40
N ASN A 107 19.61 24.50 20.00
CA ASN A 107 19.69 23.06 20.18
C ASN A 107 19.55 22.69 21.66
N ASP A 108 18.33 22.34 22.06
CA ASP A 108 17.94 22.03 23.43
C ASP A 108 17.17 20.71 23.54
N ALA A 109 17.11 19.93 22.46
CA ALA A 109 16.55 18.58 22.39
C ALA A 109 16.91 17.65 23.56
N MET A 110 18.14 17.74 24.07
CA MET A 110 18.64 16.92 25.19
C MET A 110 18.41 17.52 26.58
N GLN A 111 17.83 18.73 26.66
CA GLN A 111 17.50 19.38 27.92
C GLN A 111 16.14 18.91 28.44
N ASP A 112 15.98 18.99 29.75
CA ASP A 112 14.72 18.78 30.45
C ASP A 112 14.16 20.13 30.87
N LYS A 113 13.27 20.68 30.04
CA LYS A 113 12.71 22.02 30.26
C LYS A 113 11.74 22.06 31.44
N ASN A 114 10.95 21.01 31.64
CA ASN A 114 9.83 20.99 32.57
C ASN A 114 10.18 20.30 33.91
N GLY A 115 11.36 19.68 34.02
CA GLY A 115 11.87 19.03 35.22
C GLY A 115 11.21 17.69 35.50
N ASP A 116 10.60 17.05 34.51
CA ASP A 116 9.89 15.77 34.68
C ASP A 116 10.79 14.53 34.47
N GLY A 117 12.06 14.75 34.10
CA GLY A 117 13.04 13.71 33.87
C GLY A 117 13.10 13.20 32.42
N TYR A 118 12.33 13.79 31.50
CA TYR A 118 12.38 13.49 30.07
C TYR A 118 13.03 14.63 29.28
N ALA A 119 13.86 14.26 28.30
CA ALA A 119 14.41 15.22 27.36
C ALA A 119 13.31 15.75 26.42
N ASN A 120 13.47 16.98 25.95
CA ASN A 120 12.57 17.62 24.99
C ASN A 120 12.30 16.74 23.76
N ILE A 121 13.32 16.04 23.25
CA ILE A 121 13.18 15.13 22.10
C ILE A 121 12.32 13.89 22.41
N GLU A 122 12.37 13.38 23.63
CA GLU A 122 11.57 12.24 24.06
C GLU A 122 10.09 12.64 24.15
N ASN A 123 9.83 13.84 24.66
CA ASN A 123 8.49 14.43 24.69
C ASN A 123 7.94 14.64 23.26
N TYR A 124 8.78 15.11 22.33
CA TYR A 124 8.38 15.22 20.93
C TYR A 124 8.02 13.86 20.32
N ILE A 125 8.89 12.86 20.44
CA ILE A 125 8.66 11.53 19.88
C ILE A 125 7.39 10.89 20.46
N ASN A 126 7.16 11.03 21.77
CA ASN A 126 5.95 10.54 22.42
C ASN A 126 4.66 11.26 21.96
N SER A 127 4.75 12.48 21.44
CA SER A 127 3.60 13.21 20.90
C SER A 127 3.18 12.79 19.49
N LEU A 128 3.99 11.98 18.80
CA LEU A 128 3.75 11.53 17.42
C LEU A 128 2.88 10.25 17.33
N VAL A 129 2.52 9.64 18.46
CA VAL A 129 1.80 8.35 18.52
C VAL A 129 0.29 8.47 18.53
#